data_AF-A0A8S0SL59-F1
#
_entry.id   AF-A0A8S0SL59-F1
#
_cell.length_a   1.000
_cell.length_b   1.000
_cell.length_c   1.000
_cell.angle_alpha   90.00
_cell.angle_beta   90.00
_cell.angle_gamma   90.00
#
_symmetry.space_group_name_H-M   'P 1'
#
loop_
_entity.id
_entity.type
_entity.pdbx_description
1 polymer ?
#
loop_
_entity_poly.entity_id
_entity_poly.type
_entity_poly.pdbx_seq_one_letter_code
_entity_poly.pdbx_strand_id
1 'polypeptide(L)'
;MSVSGILKVIELGVMVILNNTNIVWCSNTSTVAKNLILQLLDSGNLVLREAMDDNPEHFLCQSFEYLSDTTLPSTKFGLNYVTGREIYLSPWRTNEDPSPGNFTFHLDPTGYPQVIIKRGNLSRTGPWNGIRLSKAFPTYRYELFMSKNGT
;
A
#
# COMPACT_ATOMS: atom_id res chain seq x y z
N MET A 1 14.45 12.35 28.17
CA MET A 1 13.75 11.04 28.23
C MET A 1 14.06 10.31 26.94
N SER A 2 14.59 9.09 27.01
CA SER A 2 14.83 8.28 25.80
C SER A 2 13.47 7.84 25.25
N VAL A 3 13.18 8.14 24.00
CA VAL A 3 11.98 7.66 23.30
C VAL A 3 12.36 6.30 22.69
N SER A 4 11.72 5.22 23.14
CA SER A 4 11.91 3.90 22.54
C SER A 4 10.70 3.56 21.66
N GLY A 5 10.96 3.41 20.36
CA GLY A 5 10.00 2.90 19.39
C GLY A 5 10.20 1.40 19.21
N ILE A 6 9.16 0.60 19.45
CA ILE A 6 9.21 -0.87 19.30
C ILE A 6 8.14 -1.31 18.31
N LEU A 7 8.54 -2.03 17.27
CA LEU A 7 7.64 -2.79 16.41
C LEU A 7 7.57 -4.23 16.93
N LYS A 8 6.34 -4.73 17.16
CA LYS A 8 6.10 -6.09 17.65
C LYS A 8 4.88 -6.72 16.97
N VAL A 9 4.90 -8.03 16.80
CA VAL A 9 3.70 -8.83 16.49
C VAL A 9 3.14 -9.39 17.80
N ILE A 10 1.86 -9.13 18.08
CA ILE A 10 1.17 -9.70 19.24
C ILE A 10 0.43 -11.00 18.85
N GLU A 11 0.05 -11.80 19.84
CA GLU A 11 -0.53 -13.15 19.69
C GLU A 11 -1.77 -13.22 18.80
N LEU A 12 -2.45 -12.08 18.59
CA LEU A 12 -3.62 -11.92 17.71
C LEU A 12 -3.26 -11.70 16.23
N GLY A 13 -1.99 -11.83 15.83
CA GLY A 13 -1.53 -11.55 14.47
C GLY A 13 -1.61 -10.08 14.08
N VAL A 14 -1.47 -9.20 15.08
CA VAL A 14 -1.51 -7.74 14.88
C VAL A 14 -0.09 -7.20 15.02
N MET A 15 0.33 -6.40 14.05
CA MET A 15 1.55 -5.60 14.16
C MET A 15 1.23 -4.34 14.95
N VAL A 16 2.02 -4.04 15.97
CA VAL A 16 1.86 -2.84 16.79
C VAL A 16 3.17 -2.06 16.84
N ILE A 17 3.05 -0.73 16.76
CA ILE A 17 4.14 0.19 17.05
C ILE A 17 3.85 0.81 18.41
N LEU A 18 4.79 0.62 19.33
CA LEU A 18 4.75 1.16 20.68
C LEU A 18 5.70 2.35 20.79
N ASN A 19 5.22 3.41 21.43
CA ASN A 19 6.04 4.46 22.00
C ASN A 19 6.05 4.25 23.52
N ASN A 20 7.14 3.69 24.05
CA ASN A 20 7.21 3.14 25.40
C ASN A 20 6.13 2.07 25.63
N THR A 21 5.02 2.41 26.29
CA THR A 21 3.88 1.52 26.56
C THR A 21 2.64 1.86 25.73
N ASN A 22 2.64 2.99 25.02
CA ASN A 22 1.48 3.47 24.29
C ASN A 22 1.50 2.95 22.85
N ILE A 23 0.39 2.35 22.41
CA ILE A 23 0.21 1.96 21.01
C ILE A 23 -0.05 3.24 20.20
N VAL A 24 0.84 3.53 19.24
CA VAL A 24 0.70 4.68 18.33
C VAL A 24 0.17 4.28 16.95
N TRP A 25 0.29 2.99 16.61
CA TRP A 25 -0.24 2.42 15.37
C TRP A 25 -0.45 0.90 15.54
N CYS A 26 -1.46 0.36 14.87
CA CYS A 26 -1.66 -1.07 14.71
C CYS A 26 -2.12 -1.42 13.29
N SER A 27 -1.79 -2.63 12.82
CA SER A 27 -2.30 -3.15 11.56
C SER A 27 -3.79 -3.47 11.66
N ASN A 28 -4.49 -3.38 10.52
CA ASN A 28 -5.89 -3.79 10.42
C ASN A 28 -6.01 -5.28 10.10
N THR A 29 -5.36 -6.12 10.91
CA THR A 29 -5.39 -7.58 10.82
C THR A 29 -5.83 -8.13 12.15
N SER A 30 -6.53 -9.25 12.15
CA SER A 30 -6.85 -10.01 13.36
C SER A 30 -7.05 -11.45 12.94
N THR A 31 -6.03 -12.28 13.17
CA THR A 31 -6.06 -13.69 12.80
C THR A 31 -5.36 -14.50 13.87
N VAL A 32 -6.03 -15.55 14.36
CA VAL A 32 -5.40 -16.52 15.26
C VAL A 32 -4.58 -17.49 14.41
N ALA A 33 -3.38 -17.05 14.05
CA ALA A 33 -2.41 -17.81 13.28
C ALA A 33 -1.24 -18.22 14.20
N LYS A 34 -0.67 -19.40 13.96
CA LYS A 34 0.44 -19.93 14.76
C LYS A 34 1.75 -19.74 14.01
N ASN A 35 2.84 -19.50 14.75
CA ASN A 35 4.19 -19.35 14.19
C ASN A 35 4.29 -18.22 13.15
N LEU A 36 3.80 -17.05 13.53
CA LEU A 36 3.87 -15.85 12.69
C LEU A 36 5.29 -15.32 12.59
N ILE A 37 5.66 -14.90 11.39
CA ILE A 37 6.90 -14.18 11.12
C ILE A 37 6.61 -12.88 10.39
N LEU A 38 7.35 -11.84 10.77
CA LEU A 38 7.42 -10.58 10.05
C LEU A 38 8.69 -10.60 9.19
N GLN A 39 8.52 -10.59 7.86
CA GLN A 39 9.61 -10.76 6.91
C GLN A 39 9.66 -9.59 5.93
N LEU A 40 10.85 -9.01 5.74
CA LEU A 40 11.12 -8.12 4.62
C LEU A 40 11.61 -8.96 3.44
N LEU A 41 10.84 -8.99 2.35
CA LEU A 41 11.20 -9.71 1.13
C LEU A 41 12.21 -8.91 0.29
N ASP A 42 12.92 -9.58 -0.62
CA ASP A 42 13.87 -8.94 -1.55
C ASP A 42 13.21 -7.90 -2.48
N SER A 43 11.90 -7.98 -2.68
CA SER A 43 11.12 -6.98 -3.40
C SER A 43 10.95 -5.66 -2.63
N GLY A 44 11.28 -5.64 -1.33
CA GLY A 44 10.98 -4.54 -0.41
C GLY A 44 9.60 -4.62 0.24
N ASN A 45 8.80 -5.66 -0.05
CA ASN A 45 7.52 -5.88 0.61
C ASN A 45 7.73 -6.44 2.02
N LEU A 46 7.21 -5.74 3.03
CA LEU A 46 7.21 -6.20 4.42
C LEU A 46 5.91 -6.97 4.66
N VAL A 47 6.02 -8.28 4.93
CA VAL A 47 4.89 -9.19 5.01
C VAL A 47 4.78 -9.86 6.37
N LEU A 48 3.56 -10.02 6.84
CA LEU A 48 3.22 -10.88 7.97
C LEU A 48 2.62 -12.17 7.42
N ARG A 49 3.24 -13.30 7.75
CA ARG A 49 2.83 -14.62 7.26
C ARG A 49 3.10 -15.73 8.27
N GLU A 50 2.57 -16.91 8.04
CA GLU A 50 2.96 -18.11 8.78
C GLU A 50 4.32 -18.63 8.29
N ALA A 51 5.17 -19.08 9.22
CA ALA A 51 6.56 -19.46 8.92
C ALA A 51 6.71 -20.57 7.87
N MET A 52 5.72 -21.46 7.76
CA MET A 52 5.73 -22.62 6.87
C MET A 52 4.86 -22.42 5.62
N ASP A 53 4.34 -21.20 5.41
CA ASP A 53 3.54 -20.84 4.25
C ASP A 53 4.18 -19.66 3.53
N ASP A 54 4.77 -19.96 2.37
CA ASP A 54 5.40 -18.98 1.49
C ASP A 54 4.43 -18.50 0.38
N ASN A 55 3.17 -18.95 0.36
CA ASN A 55 2.20 -18.52 -0.64
C ASN A 55 1.83 -17.04 -0.44
N PRO A 56 2.12 -16.15 -1.41
CA PRO A 56 1.78 -14.74 -1.30
C PRO A 56 0.28 -14.46 -1.14
N GLU A 57 -0.59 -15.36 -1.61
CA GLU A 57 -2.04 -15.25 -1.45
C GLU A 57 -2.50 -15.45 -0.01
N HIS A 58 -1.66 -16.07 0.83
CA HIS A 58 -1.94 -16.34 2.23
C HIS A 58 -1.25 -15.36 3.18
N PHE A 59 -0.61 -14.31 2.64
CA PHE A 59 -0.07 -13.24 3.47
C PHE A 59 -1.20 -12.56 4.25
N LEU A 60 -1.00 -12.43 5.56
CA LEU A 60 -1.99 -11.86 6.47
C LEU A 60 -2.00 -10.34 6.35
N CYS A 61 -0.82 -9.75 6.14
CA CYS A 61 -0.63 -8.32 5.91
C CYS A 61 0.59 -8.10 5.02
N GLN A 62 0.57 -7.04 4.21
CA GLN A 62 1.69 -6.64 3.38
C GLN A 62 1.78 -5.12 3.25
N SER A 63 3.00 -4.57 3.28
CA SER A 63 3.21 -3.12 3.13
C SER A 63 2.80 -2.61 1.75
N PHE A 64 2.87 -3.44 0.71
CA PHE A 64 2.51 -3.06 -0.66
C PHE A 64 1.02 -2.73 -0.85
N GLU A 65 0.16 -3.07 0.12
CA GLU A 65 -1.23 -2.60 0.11
C GLU A 65 -1.41 -1.20 0.71
N TYR A 66 -0.40 -0.67 1.40
CA TYR A 66 -0.41 0.62 2.09
C TYR A 66 0.74 1.49 1.57
N LEU A 67 0.61 2.01 0.35
CA LEU A 67 1.64 2.87 -0.24
C LEU A 67 1.64 4.27 0.39
N SER A 68 2.84 4.88 0.43
CA SER A 68 3.05 6.28 0.83
C SER A 68 3.27 7.14 -0.42
N ASP A 69 4.44 7.75 -0.57
CA ASP A 69 4.80 8.64 -1.68
C ASP A 69 5.39 7.91 -2.89
N THR A 70 5.85 6.68 -2.71
CA THR A 70 6.68 5.94 -3.66
C THR A 70 6.05 4.62 -4.08
N THR A 71 6.27 4.22 -5.34
CA THR A 71 5.99 2.88 -5.85
C THR A 71 7.30 2.12 -6.03
N LEU A 72 7.31 0.85 -5.64
CA LEU A 72 8.41 -0.08 -5.92
C LEU A 72 8.01 -1.02 -7.07
N PRO A 73 8.98 -1.63 -7.77
CA PRO A 73 8.68 -2.69 -8.72
C PRO A 73 7.81 -3.77 -8.07
N SER A 74 6.82 -4.29 -8.80
CA SER A 74 5.84 -5.29 -8.32
C SER A 74 4.79 -4.76 -7.32
N THR A 75 4.74 -3.45 -7.02
CA THR A 75 3.60 -2.86 -6.32
C THR A 75 2.39 -2.75 -7.25
N LYS A 76 1.19 -3.03 -6.73
CA LYS A 76 -0.07 -2.84 -7.45
C LYS A 76 -0.59 -1.43 -7.17
N PHE A 77 -0.91 -0.67 -8.20
CA PHE A 77 -1.61 0.61 -8.09
C PHE A 77 -3.00 0.47 -8.69
N GLY A 78 -4.05 0.74 -7.91
CA GLY A 78 -5.43 0.63 -8.37
C GLY A 78 -6.43 0.07 -7.37
N LEU A 79 -7.56 -0.42 -7.88
CA LEU A 79 -8.66 -0.96 -7.08
C LEU A 79 -8.66 -2.48 -7.13
N ASN A 80 -8.58 -3.11 -5.94
CA ASN A 80 -8.88 -4.52 -5.80
C ASN A 80 -10.40 -4.70 -5.71
N TYR A 81 -11.04 -5.28 -6.74
CA TYR A 81 -12.49 -5.45 -6.76
C TYR A 81 -13.00 -6.53 -5.82
N VAL A 82 -12.14 -7.48 -5.42
CA VAL A 82 -12.52 -8.54 -4.47
C VAL A 82 -12.61 -7.99 -3.06
N THR A 83 -11.61 -7.20 -2.64
CA THR A 83 -11.57 -6.61 -1.29
C THR A 83 -12.22 -5.23 -1.22
N GLY A 84 -12.51 -4.60 -2.36
CA GLY A 84 -13.01 -3.23 -2.45
C GLY A 84 -11.97 -2.16 -2.10
N ARG A 85 -10.71 -2.56 -1.90
CA ARG A 85 -9.65 -1.69 -1.40
C ARG A 85 -8.89 -1.01 -2.54
N GLU A 86 -8.77 0.31 -2.46
CA GLU A 86 -7.90 1.08 -3.34
C GLU A 86 -6.48 1.16 -2.77
N ILE A 87 -5.49 0.86 -3.60
CA ILE A 87 -4.07 1.14 -3.35
C ILE A 87 -3.71 2.39 -4.16
N TYR A 88 -3.45 3.48 -3.45
CA TYR A 88 -3.24 4.82 -4.00
C TYR A 88 -1.97 5.44 -3.40
N LEU A 89 -1.46 6.51 -4.01
CA LEU A 89 -0.26 7.20 -3.50
C LEU A 89 -0.64 8.48 -2.77
N SER A 90 0.03 8.70 -1.64
CA SER A 90 -0.03 9.89 -0.82
C SER A 90 1.38 10.44 -0.59
N PRO A 91 1.84 11.36 -1.44
CA PRO A 91 3.07 12.12 -1.25
C PRO A 91 3.19 12.72 0.14
N TRP A 92 4.43 12.90 0.57
CA TRP A 92 4.78 13.61 1.80
C TRP A 92 4.36 15.09 1.71
N ARG A 93 4.11 15.69 2.87
CA ARG A 93 3.76 17.11 2.99
C ARG A 93 4.92 18.00 2.59
N THR A 94 6.13 17.65 3.02
CA THR A 94 7.41 18.25 2.60
C THR A 94 8.50 17.19 2.54
N ASN A 95 9.71 17.54 2.10
CA ASN A 95 10.84 16.60 2.06
C ASN A 95 11.27 16.13 3.47
N GLU A 96 10.97 16.92 4.50
CA GLU A 96 11.32 16.69 5.90
C GLU A 96 10.13 16.15 6.72
N ASP A 97 8.94 16.11 6.14
CA ASP A 97 7.70 15.79 6.83
C ASP A 97 6.91 14.71 6.10
N PRO A 98 6.98 13.45 6.58
CA PRO A 98 6.34 12.31 5.93
C PRO A 98 4.82 12.24 6.14
N SER A 99 4.22 13.22 6.83
CA SER A 99 2.76 13.27 6.95
C SER A 99 2.10 13.43 5.57
N PRO A 100 0.83 12.96 5.40
CA PRO A 100 0.13 13.07 4.12
C PRO A 100 0.10 14.52 3.61
N GLY A 101 0.55 14.69 2.37
CA GLY A 101 0.55 15.98 1.69
C GLY A 101 -0.83 16.40 1.16
N ASN A 102 -0.83 17.51 0.43
CA ASN A 102 -2.08 18.13 -0.05
C ASN A 102 -2.64 17.49 -1.32
N PHE A 103 -1.96 16.50 -1.89
CA PHE A 103 -2.41 15.83 -3.10
C PHE A 103 -2.22 14.33 -3.03
N THR A 104 -3.09 13.58 -3.70
CA THR A 104 -3.04 12.11 -3.78
C THR A 104 -3.28 11.66 -5.21
N PHE A 105 -2.71 10.51 -5.57
CA PHE A 105 -2.89 9.87 -6.87
C PHE A 105 -3.77 8.64 -6.72
N HIS A 106 -4.91 8.62 -7.40
CA HIS A 106 -5.92 7.57 -7.33
C HIS A 106 -6.16 6.97 -8.71
N LEU A 107 -6.66 5.74 -8.75
CA LEU A 107 -7.17 5.14 -9.99
C LEU A 107 -8.68 5.32 -10.04
N ASP A 108 -9.18 6.06 -11.01
CA ASP A 108 -10.61 6.14 -11.31
C ASP A 108 -10.95 5.03 -12.33
N PRO A 109 -11.64 3.96 -11.92
CA PRO A 109 -12.01 2.88 -12.83
C PRO A 109 -13.22 3.21 -13.71
N THR A 110 -13.87 4.36 -13.52
CA THR A 110 -15.13 4.70 -14.19
C THR A 110 -14.93 4.92 -15.69
N GLY A 111 -15.65 4.14 -16.51
CA GLY A 111 -15.50 4.18 -17.96
C GLY A 111 -14.16 3.61 -18.40
N TYR A 112 -13.26 4.47 -18.88
CA TYR A 112 -11.88 4.09 -19.18
C TYR A 112 -10.98 4.38 -17.97
N PRO A 113 -10.29 3.37 -17.40
CA PRO A 113 -9.44 3.55 -16.23
C PRO A 113 -8.40 4.65 -16.44
N GLN A 114 -8.31 5.56 -15.48
CA GLN A 114 -7.45 6.74 -15.56
C GLN A 114 -6.91 7.13 -14.19
N VAL A 115 -5.70 7.68 -14.14
CA VAL A 115 -5.17 8.21 -12.88
C VAL A 115 -5.69 9.64 -12.67
N ILE A 116 -6.25 9.88 -11.50
CA ILE A 116 -6.72 11.19 -11.05
C ILE A 116 -5.82 11.70 -9.93
N ILE A 117 -5.56 13.00 -9.95
CA ILE A 117 -4.83 13.71 -8.90
C ILE A 117 -5.86 14.56 -8.17
N LYS A 118 -6.03 14.31 -6.87
CA LYS A 118 -6.92 15.11 -6.01
C LYS A 118 -6.08 16.15 -5.27
N ARG A 119 -6.37 17.44 -5.43
CA ARG A 119 -5.74 18.56 -4.68
C ARG A 119 -6.73 19.71 -4.55
N GLY A 120 -7.78 19.52 -3.76
CA GLY A 120 -8.96 20.42 -3.73
C GLY A 120 -9.80 20.29 -5.00
N ASN A 121 -9.19 20.51 -6.18
CA ASN A 121 -9.74 20.21 -7.49
C ASN A 121 -9.21 18.87 -8.03
N LEU A 122 -9.91 18.30 -9.00
CA LEU A 122 -9.57 17.03 -9.64
C LEU A 122 -8.86 17.27 -10.99
N SER A 123 -7.66 16.75 -11.12
CA SER A 123 -6.89 16.72 -12.38
C SER A 123 -6.83 15.30 -12.93
N ARG A 124 -6.97 15.15 -14.25
CA ARG A 124 -6.99 13.84 -14.93
C ARG A 124 -5.75 13.66 -15.80
N THR A 125 -5.00 12.57 -15.59
CA THR A 125 -3.88 12.14 -16.46
C THR A 125 -4.37 11.43 -17.73
N GLY A 126 -5.69 11.27 -17.86
CA GLY A 126 -6.36 10.63 -18.98
C GLY A 126 -6.24 9.10 -18.96
N PRO A 127 -7.00 8.42 -19.83
CA PRO A 127 -7.16 6.98 -19.75
C PRO A 127 -5.90 6.20 -20.15
N TRP A 128 -5.83 4.97 -19.68
CA TRP A 128 -4.90 3.97 -20.16
C TRP A 128 -5.27 3.53 -21.57
N ASN A 129 -4.30 3.54 -22.49
CA ASN A 129 -4.50 3.14 -23.89
C ASN A 129 -3.93 1.76 -24.24
N GLY A 130 -3.53 0.96 -23.24
CA GLY A 130 -2.83 -0.31 -23.45
C GLY A 130 -1.30 -0.22 -23.36
N ILE A 131 -0.73 0.98 -23.49
CA ILE A 131 0.73 1.21 -23.49
C ILE A 131 1.14 2.22 -22.41
N ARG A 132 0.38 3.31 -22.27
CA ARG A 132 0.61 4.39 -21.30
C ARG A 132 -0.67 5.12 -20.95
N LEU A 133 -0.63 5.91 -19.89
CA LEU A 133 -1.67 6.91 -19.63
C LEU A 133 -1.55 8.03 -20.67
N SER A 134 -2.68 8.42 -21.27
CA SER A 134 -2.72 9.31 -22.44
C SER A 134 -2.06 10.68 -22.25
N LYS A 135 -2.06 11.23 -21.03
CA LYS A 135 -1.42 12.52 -20.68
C LYS A 135 -0.29 12.37 -19.66
N ALA A 136 0.16 11.14 -19.36
CA ALA A 136 1.32 10.97 -18.48
C ALA A 136 2.62 11.17 -19.24
N PHE A 137 3.61 11.74 -18.55
CA PHE A 137 4.97 11.85 -19.06
C PHE A 137 5.57 10.46 -19.29
N PRO A 138 6.39 10.26 -20.34
CA PRO A 138 6.88 8.95 -20.76
C PRO A 138 7.80 8.24 -19.75
N THR A 139 8.17 8.89 -18.65
CA THR A 139 9.20 8.45 -17.71
C THR A 139 8.73 7.39 -16.71
N TYR A 140 7.43 7.30 -16.42
CA TYR A 140 6.90 6.37 -15.42
C TYR A 140 6.08 5.26 -16.08
N ARG A 141 6.54 4.01 -15.95
CA ARG A 141 5.74 2.82 -16.26
C ARG A 141 4.93 2.45 -15.04
N TYR A 142 3.61 2.60 -15.13
CA TYR A 142 2.68 2.13 -14.12
C TYR A 142 2.09 0.80 -14.59
N GLU A 143 2.14 -0.23 -13.75
CA GLU A 143 1.30 -1.41 -13.94
C GLU A 143 -0.05 -1.13 -13.29
N LEU A 144 -1.05 -0.90 -14.14
CA LEU A 144 -2.43 -0.71 -13.68
C LEU A 144 -3.03 -2.08 -13.39
N PHE A 145 -3.34 -2.31 -12.12
CA PHE A 145 -3.97 -3.55 -11.70
C PHE A 145 -5.48 -3.34 -11.54
N MET A 146 -6.26 -4.05 -12.35
CA MET A 146 -7.72 -4.06 -12.32
C MET A 146 -8.15 -5.52 -12.37
N SER A 147 -8.20 -6.18 -11.21
CA SER A 147 -8.55 -7.60 -11.17
C SER A 147 -9.93 -7.85 -10.57
N LYS A 148 -10.74 -8.61 -11.29
CA LYS A 148 -12.03 -9.14 -10.83
C LYS A 148 -11.88 -10.45 -10.04
N ASN A 149 -10.70 -11.07 -10.07
CA ASN A 149 -10.38 -12.28 -9.34
C ASN A 149 -9.18 -12.00 -8.41
N GLY A 150 -9.17 -12.53 -7.20
CA GLY A 150 -8.25 -12.13 -6.13
C GLY A 150 -6.80 -12.62 -6.28
N THR A 151 -6.17 -12.39 -7.42
CA THR A 151 -4.78 -12.77 -7.73
C THR A 151 -4.10 -11.68 -8.54
#